data_AF-A0A182UKH1-F1
#
_entry.id   AF-A0A182UKH1-F1
#
_cell.length_a   1.000
_cell.length_b   1.000
_cell.length_c   1.000
_cell.angle_alpha   90.00
_cell.angle_beta   90.00
_cell.angle_gamma   90.00
#
_symmetry.space_group_name_H-M   'P 1'
#
loop_
_entity.id
_entity.type
_entity.pdbx_description
1 polymer ?
#
loop_
_entity_poly.entity_id
_entity_poly.type
_entity_poly.pdbx_seq_one_letter_code
_entity_poly.pdbx_strand_id
1 'polypeptide(L)'
;ITLYGGSASLSKGGIVFYASKIVIHPLFNVETANYDAAIIQVKNSFQGYKNIARIPLQNAEVPSNTLCCVAGWEIFVLSEAETGIYVLAIAEVHWSVTES
;
A
#
# COMPACT_ATOMS: atom_id res chain seq x y z
N ILE A 1 -0.65 -4.33 -15.15
CA ILE A 1 -1.18 -4.16 -13.77
C ILE A 1 -2.48 -3.41 -13.85
N THR A 2 -3.49 -3.90 -13.13
CA THR A 2 -4.81 -3.29 -13.00
C THR A 2 -5.05 -2.98 -11.53
N LEU A 3 -5.57 -1.79 -11.24
CA LEU A 3 -5.89 -1.32 -9.90
C LEU A 3 -7.41 -1.19 -9.75
N TYR A 4 -7.93 -1.54 -8.58
CA TYR A 4 -9.33 -1.40 -8.23
C TYR A 4 -9.45 -0.40 -7.07
N GLY A 5 -10.33 0.58 -7.20
CA GLY A 5 -10.56 1.61 -6.18
C GLY A 5 -12.05 1.82 -5.87
N GLY A 6 -12.36 2.32 -4.68
CA GLY A 6 -13.71 2.73 -4.29
C GLY A 6 -14.69 1.60 -3.96
N SER A 7 -14.19 0.40 -3.70
CA SER A 7 -14.99 -0.73 -3.19
C SER A 7 -14.66 -1.04 -1.74
N ALA A 8 -15.65 -1.59 -1.02
CA ALA A 8 -15.48 -2.23 0.28
C ALA A 8 -15.42 -3.77 0.17
N SER A 9 -15.50 -4.32 -1.04
CA SER A 9 -15.52 -5.76 -1.33
C SER A 9 -14.34 -6.16 -2.20
N LEU A 10 -13.69 -7.27 -1.85
CA LEU A 10 -12.56 -7.82 -2.59
C LEU A 10 -12.91 -8.21 -4.04
N SER A 11 -14.11 -8.75 -4.26
CA SER A 11 -14.47 -9.40 -5.53
C SER A 11 -15.62 -8.72 -6.28
N LYS A 12 -16.17 -7.63 -5.73
CA LYS A 12 -17.37 -6.98 -6.29
C LYS A 12 -17.22 -5.46 -6.32
N GLY A 13 -17.75 -4.86 -7.38
CA GLY A 13 -17.79 -3.41 -7.55
C GLY A 13 -16.41 -2.78 -7.73
N GLY A 14 -16.33 -1.49 -7.42
CA GLY A 14 -15.13 -0.69 -7.60
C GLY A 14 -14.97 -0.14 -9.02
N ILE A 15 -13.98 0.73 -9.15
CA ILE A 15 -13.58 1.38 -10.40
C ILE A 15 -12.24 0.82 -10.82
N VAL A 16 -12.14 0.45 -12.10
CA VAL A 16 -10.93 -0.13 -12.70
C VAL A 16 -10.03 0.99 -13.21
N PHE A 17 -8.76 0.98 -12.80
CA PHE A 17 -7.71 1.84 -13.30
C PHE A 17 -6.58 1.03 -13.91
N TYR A 18 -6.05 1.51 -15.02
CA TYR A 18 -4.96 0.83 -15.71
C TYR A 18 -3.64 1.52 -15.42
N ALA A 19 -2.62 0.74 -15.04
CA ALA A 19 -1.27 1.27 -14.93
C ALA A 19 -0.73 1.67 -16.31
N SER A 20 -0.07 2.82 -16.38
CA SER A 20 0.70 3.29 -17.53
C SER A 20 2.20 3.04 -17.34
N LYS A 21 2.69 3.19 -16.11
CA LYS A 21 4.11 3.03 -15.76
C LYS A 21 4.24 2.57 -14.30
N ILE A 22 5.27 1.79 -14.03
CA ILE A 22 5.68 1.41 -12.68
C ILE A 22 7.12 1.88 -12.52
N VAL A 23 7.42 2.55 -11.41
CA VAL A 23 8.75 3.04 -11.06
C VAL A 23 9.12 2.48 -9.70
N ILE A 24 10.02 1.52 -9.69
CA ILE A 24 10.56 0.91 -8.46
C ILE A 24 11.63 1.85 -7.90
N HIS A 25 11.75 1.92 -6.58
CA HIS A 25 12.83 2.68 -5.96
C HIS A 25 14.20 2.20 -6.48
N PRO A 26 15.09 3.10 -6.94
CA PRO A 26 16.33 2.72 -7.61
C PRO A 26 17.31 1.95 -6.71
N LEU A 27 17.17 2.06 -5.39
CA LEU A 27 17.99 1.37 -4.39
C LEU A 27 17.30 0.15 -3.77
N PHE A 28 16.16 -0.29 -4.31
CA PHE A 28 15.46 -1.46 -3.80
C PHE A 28 16.40 -2.68 -3.75
N ASN A 29 16.45 -3.32 -2.58
CA ASN A 29 17.22 -4.54 -2.36
C ASN A 29 16.27 -5.68 -1.99
N VAL A 30 16.24 -6.73 -2.82
CA VAL A 30 15.35 -7.89 -2.64
C VAL A 30 15.74 -8.79 -1.47
N GLU A 31 17.02 -8.83 -1.10
CA GLU A 31 17.52 -9.69 -0.02
C GLU A 31 17.22 -9.08 1.35
N THR A 32 17.31 -7.75 1.46
CA THR A 32 17.12 -7.04 2.73
C THR A 32 15.77 -6.35 2.87
N ALA A 33 14.98 -6.30 1.79
CA ALA A 33 13.77 -5.48 1.68
C ALA A 33 14.00 -3.97 1.93
N ASN A 34 15.24 -3.48 1.82
CA ASN A 34 15.52 -2.05 1.93
C ASN A 34 14.92 -1.31 0.73
N TYR A 35 14.34 -0.14 1.00
CA TYR A 35 13.66 0.70 0.03
C TYR A 35 12.53 -0.01 -0.74
N ASP A 36 11.73 -0.82 -0.05
CA ASP A 36 10.55 -1.49 -0.61
C ASP A 36 9.40 -0.52 -0.87
N ALA A 37 9.55 0.28 -1.93
CA ALA A 37 8.55 1.24 -2.38
C ALA A 37 8.56 1.38 -3.90
N ALA A 38 7.38 1.60 -4.48
CA ALA A 38 7.21 1.87 -5.90
C ALA A 38 6.08 2.86 -6.16
N ILE A 39 6.20 3.61 -7.26
CA ILE A 39 5.17 4.52 -7.75
C ILE A 39 4.51 3.89 -8.98
N ILE A 40 3.17 3.80 -8.96
CA ILE A 40 2.38 3.37 -10.11
C ILE A 40 1.69 4.59 -10.71
N GLN A 41 1.99 4.89 -11.96
CA GLN A 41 1.27 5.90 -12.73
C GLN A 41 0.05 5.26 -13.38
N VAL A 42 -1.09 5.96 -13.33
CA VAL A 42 -2.36 5.50 -13.92
C VAL A 42 -2.66 6.23 -15.23
N LYS A 43 -3.31 5.53 -16.16
CA LYS A 43 -3.80 6.12 -17.43
C LYS A 43 -4.98 7.07 -17.23
N ASN A 44 -5.81 6.81 -16.23
CA ASN A 44 -7.06 7.51 -15.95
C ASN A 44 -6.94 8.32 -14.67
N SER A 45 -7.74 9.38 -14.52
CA SER A 45 -7.78 10.21 -13.30
C SER A 45 -8.54 9.51 -12.17
N PHE A 46 -8.09 9.70 -10.92
CA PHE A 46 -8.81 9.28 -9.73
C PHE A 46 -9.92 10.27 -9.30
N GLN A 47 -10.08 11.39 -10.01
CA GLN A 47 -11.06 12.42 -9.66
C GLN A 47 -12.49 12.04 -10.08
N GLY A 48 -13.48 12.56 -9.35
CA GLY A 48 -14.90 12.41 -9.71
C GLY A 48 -15.60 11.17 -9.15
N TYR A 49 -14.91 10.36 -8.35
CA TYR A 49 -15.49 9.16 -7.73
C TYR A 49 -15.77 9.39 -6.24
N LYS A 50 -16.99 9.08 -5.80
CA LYS A 50 -17.47 9.31 -4.42
C LYS A 50 -16.61 8.61 -3.34
N ASN A 51 -16.12 7.41 -3.62
CA ASN A 51 -15.42 6.56 -2.65
C ASN A 51 -13.91 6.49 -2.91
N ILE A 52 -13.34 7.47 -3.61
CA ILE A 52 -11.90 7.53 -3.92
C ILE A 52 -11.39 8.89 -3.47
N ALA A 53 -10.38 8.86 -2.60
CA ALA A 53 -9.73 10.05 -2.09
C ALA A 53 -8.22 9.82 -1.99
N ARG A 54 -7.46 10.92 -2.03
CA ARG A 54 -6.01 10.91 -1.85
C ARG A 54 -5.66 10.88 -0.36
N ILE A 55 -4.61 10.14 -0.01
CA ILE A 55 -3.96 10.23 1.29
C ILE A 55 -2.77 11.18 1.13
N PRO A 56 -2.65 12.24 1.96
CA PRO A 56 -1.52 13.15 1.88
C PRO A 56 -0.21 12.45 2.25
N LEU A 57 0.86 12.77 1.53
CA LEU A 57 2.20 12.33 1.90
C LEU A 57 2.68 13.10 3.13
N GLN A 58 3.34 12.38 4.04
CA GLN A 58 4.00 12.97 5.19
C GLN A 58 5.40 13.45 4.79
N ASN A 59 5.88 14.47 5.48
CA ASN A 59 7.21 15.04 5.32
C ASN A 59 8.00 15.06 6.65
N ALA A 60 7.52 14.31 7.64
CA ALA A 60 8.09 14.20 8.96
C ALA A 60 7.92 12.77 9.46
N GLU A 61 8.79 12.38 10.39
CA GLU A 61 8.74 11.08 11.02
C GLU A 61 7.51 10.95 11.93
N VAL A 62 6.96 9.74 12.00
CA VAL A 62 5.87 9.40 12.91
C VAL A 62 6.46 9.20 14.32
N PRO A 63 6.00 9.94 15.34
CA PRO A 63 6.50 9.77 16.70
C PRO A 63 6.23 8.37 17.25
N SER A 64 7.10 7.91 18.14
CA SER A 64 6.88 6.67 18.90
C SER A 64 5.55 6.71 19.66
N ASN A 65 4.92 5.54 19.82
CA ASN A 65 3.62 5.37 20.48
C ASN A 65 2.44 6.08 19.79
N THR A 66 2.57 6.43 18.50
CA THR A 66 1.43 6.89 17.69
C THR A 66 0.50 5.73 17.36
N LEU A 67 -0.81 5.92 17.55
CA LEU A 67 -1.81 4.94 17.11
C LEU A 67 -1.95 4.99 15.59
N CYS A 68 -1.78 3.83 14.95
CA CYS A 68 -1.89 3.67 13.50
C CYS A 68 -3.11 2.81 13.15
N CYS A 69 -3.74 3.13 12.02
CA CYS A 69 -4.83 2.33 11.45
C CYS A 69 -4.37 1.74 10.13
N VAL A 70 -4.79 0.50 9.87
CA VAL A 70 -4.41 -0.25 8.69
C VAL A 70 -5.66 -0.93 8.12
N ALA A 71 -5.73 -1.14 6.80
CA ALA A 71 -6.88 -1.76 6.14
C ALA A 71 -6.46 -2.60 4.92
N GLY A 72 -7.11 -3.75 4.71
CA GLY A 72 -6.86 -4.65 3.57
C GLY A 72 -7.87 -5.82 3.51
N TRP A 73 -7.82 -6.61 2.43
CA TRP A 73 -8.73 -7.74 2.16
C TRP A 73 -7.98 -9.07 1.96
N GLU A 74 -6.96 -9.33 2.77
CA GLU A 74 -6.00 -10.43 2.57
C GLU A 74 -6.62 -11.78 2.15
N ILE A 75 -5.88 -12.56 1.34
CA ILE A 75 -6.11 -14.01 1.16
C ILE A 75 -4.96 -14.72 1.87
N PHE A 76 -5.28 -15.35 3.01
CA PHE A 76 -4.39 -16.33 3.64
C PHE A 76 -4.69 -17.70 3.04
N VAL A 77 -3.78 -18.25 2.24
CA VAL A 77 -3.75 -19.71 1.99
C VAL A 77 -2.81 -20.29 3.03
N LEU A 78 -3.36 -20.72 4.17
CA LEU A 78 -2.57 -21.42 5.18
C LEU A 78 -2.22 -22.80 4.64
N SER A 79 -0.93 -23.06 4.40
CA SER A 79 -0.41 -24.42 4.56
C SER A 79 -0.26 -24.67 6.04
N GLU A 80 -1.19 -25.46 6.56
CA GLU A 80 -1.27 -26.04 7.90
C GLU A 80 -1.55 -25.10 9.06
N ALA A 81 -2.40 -25.63 9.95
CA ALA A 81 -3.14 -24.92 10.95
C ALA A 81 -2.24 -24.39 12.07
N GLU A 82 -2.48 -23.15 12.48
CA GLU A 82 -2.66 -22.86 13.90
C GLU A 82 -3.41 -21.53 14.07
N THR A 83 -4.21 -21.50 15.13
CA THR A 83 -5.27 -20.56 15.45
C THR A 83 -4.85 -19.08 15.43
N GLY A 84 -5.46 -18.34 14.50
CA GLY A 84 -6.11 -17.05 14.76
C GLY A 84 -5.26 -15.92 15.34
N ILE A 85 -4.48 -15.25 14.49
CA ILE A 85 -4.20 -13.82 14.61
C ILE A 85 -4.42 -13.22 13.21
N TYR A 86 -5.39 -12.31 13.09
CA TYR A 86 -5.64 -11.56 11.84
C TYR A 86 -4.69 -10.38 11.78
N VAL A 87 -3.71 -10.43 10.88
CA VAL A 87 -2.79 -9.31 10.63
C VAL A 87 -3.35 -8.42 9.52
N LEU A 88 -3.08 -7.13 9.67
CA LEU A 88 -3.69 -5.98 9.01
C LEU A 88 -2.59 -5.34 8.14
N ALA A 89 -2.87 -5.12 6.85
CA ALA A 89 -1.97 -4.69 5.75
C ALA A 89 -0.71 -3.83 6.06
N ILE A 90 0.48 -4.35 5.81
CA ILE A 90 1.72 -3.59 5.98
C ILE A 90 1.82 -2.46 4.93
N ALA A 91 1.93 -1.21 5.39
CA ALA A 91 2.49 -0.10 4.62
C ALA A 91 3.74 0.37 5.37
N GLU A 92 4.86 -0.30 5.15
CA GLU A 92 6.16 0.17 5.63
C GLU A 92 6.62 1.30 4.71
N VAL A 93 6.51 2.54 5.19
CA VAL A 93 7.33 3.64 4.68
C VAL A 93 8.47 3.80 5.67
N HIS A 94 9.60 3.16 5.37
CA HIS A 94 10.86 3.44 6.03
C HIS A 94 11.70 4.33 5.12
N TRP A 95 11.95 5.59 5.54
CA TRP A 95 13.12 6.32 5.09
C TRP A 95 13.96 6.62 6.32
N SER A 96 15.26 6.35 6.23
CA SER A 96 16.19 6.40 7.35
C SER A 96 17.37 7.35 7.10
N VAL A 97 17.91 7.78 8.24
CA VAL A 97 19.20 8.39 8.58
C VAL A 97 19.50 9.82 8.11
N THR A 98 19.64 10.70 9.10
CA THR A 98 20.41 11.96 9.04
C THR A 98 21.90 11.65 9.09
N GLU A 99 22.65 12.03 8.07
CA GLU A 99 24.11 12.19 8.16
C GLU A 99 24.44 13.62 8.60
N SER A 100 25.27 13.75 9.64
CA SER A 100 26.06 14.95 9.96
C SER A 100 27.50 14.56 10.22
#